data_AF-A0A8T5TF52-F1
#
_entry.id   AF-A0A8T5TF52-F1
#
_cell.length_a   1.000
_cell.length_b   1.000
_cell.length_c   1.000
_cell.angle_alpha   90.00
_cell.angle_beta   90.00
_cell.angle_gamma   90.00
#
_symmetry.space_group_name_H-M   'P 1'
#
loop_
_entity.id
_entity.type
_entity.pdbx_description
1 polymer ?
#
loop_
_entity_poly.entity_id
_entity_poly.type
_entity_poly.pdbx_seq_one_letter_code
_entity_poly.pdbx_strand_id
1 'polypeptide(L)'
;MGVFENFDGWLLDVSTNATGVIFWVKTITEEKIVKIYAEFCPEFFAVPKESVGYDLDQLTSILMQNPNIKNVRTCEKYVKLEDHEKTKLLGVSVEKPSVFKATIKEIDKLDIFTLYNTDLPISQMYYYVNDLFPMSRCQFKVKIKMEKEKQKMHLVSFILDDDNEKLFYELPPLKAIWLEVKVQQRGMRSYYNDPLAYAEI
;
A
#
# COMPACT_ATOMS: atom_id res chain seq x y z
N MET A 1 -3.17 -28.65 -3.33
CA MET A 1 -1.92 -28.61 -2.55
C MET A 1 -1.06 -27.51 -3.16
N GLY A 2 -0.50 -26.58 -2.37
CA GLY A 2 0.27 -25.45 -2.91
C GLY A 2 1.77 -25.74 -2.88
N VAL A 3 2.50 -25.28 -3.89
CA VAL A 3 3.97 -25.41 -4.00
C VAL A 3 4.61 -24.16 -3.40
N PHE A 4 5.73 -24.31 -2.71
CA PHE A 4 6.53 -23.16 -2.26
C PHE A 4 7.71 -22.96 -3.20
N GLU A 5 7.98 -21.71 -3.55
CA GLU A 5 9.12 -21.33 -4.37
C GLU A 5 9.85 -20.16 -3.72
N ASN A 6 11.17 -20.11 -3.92
CA ASN A 6 12.01 -18.98 -3.57
C ASN A 6 12.67 -18.46 -4.84
N PHE A 7 12.71 -17.15 -5.04
CA PHE A 7 13.41 -16.53 -6.15
C PHE A 7 13.78 -15.08 -5.84
N ASP A 8 14.77 -14.57 -6.55
CA ASP A 8 15.20 -13.19 -6.46
C ASP A 8 14.51 -12.33 -7.53
N GLY A 9 14.23 -11.08 -7.20
CA GLY A 9 13.64 -10.13 -8.14
C GLY A 9 13.72 -8.69 -7.67
N TRP A 10 13.49 -7.78 -8.61
CA TRP A 10 13.30 -6.36 -8.30
C TRP A 10 11.81 -6.06 -8.11
N LEU A 11 11.47 -5.41 -7.00
CA LEU A 11 10.14 -4.89 -6.74
C LEU A 11 9.89 -3.64 -7.59
N LEU A 12 9.21 -3.79 -8.72
CA LEU A 12 8.93 -2.67 -9.62
C LEU A 12 7.92 -1.70 -9.01
N ASP A 13 6.82 -2.24 -8.49
CA ASP A 13 5.72 -1.45 -7.94
C ASP A 13 4.86 -2.30 -6.98
N VAL A 14 4.13 -1.63 -6.10
CA VAL A 14 3.10 -2.20 -5.24
C VAL A 14 1.76 -1.54 -5.57
N SER A 15 0.81 -2.36 -6.01
CA SER A 15 -0.56 -1.92 -6.27
C SER A 15 -1.54 -2.49 -5.24
N THR A 16 -2.69 -1.86 -5.06
CA THR A 16 -3.69 -2.30 -4.08
C THR A 16 -4.77 -3.18 -4.72
N ASN A 17 -5.28 -4.15 -3.96
CA ASN A 17 -6.49 -4.89 -4.32
C ASN A 17 -7.49 -4.89 -3.13
N ALA A 18 -8.63 -5.58 -3.27
CA ALA A 18 -9.68 -5.56 -2.25
C ALA A 18 -9.27 -6.15 -0.88
N THR A 19 -8.30 -7.06 -0.84
CA THR A 19 -7.91 -7.84 0.34
C THR A 19 -6.48 -7.57 0.81
N GLY A 20 -5.70 -6.81 0.05
CA GLY A 20 -4.31 -6.49 0.37
C GLY A 20 -3.61 -5.76 -0.77
N VAL A 21 -2.38 -6.15 -1.07
CA VAL A 21 -1.55 -5.56 -2.12
C VAL A 21 -1.07 -6.60 -3.13
N ILE A 22 -0.57 -6.13 -4.27
CA ILE A 22 0.03 -6.91 -5.34
C ILE A 22 1.40 -6.34 -5.62
N PHE A 23 2.42 -7.16 -5.46
CA PHE A 23 3.77 -6.82 -5.86
C PHE A 23 3.94 -7.15 -7.33
N TRP A 24 4.47 -6.20 -8.07
CA TRP A 24 4.94 -6.38 -9.44
C TRP A 24 6.45 -6.60 -9.38
N VAL A 25 6.89 -7.82 -9.63
CA VAL A 25 8.29 -8.21 -9.47
C VAL A 25 8.87 -8.60 -10.81
N LYS A 26 10.03 -8.04 -11.16
CA LYS A 26 10.84 -8.55 -12.28
C LYS A 26 11.80 -9.60 -11.74
N THR A 27 11.62 -10.86 -12.13
CA THR A 27 12.50 -11.96 -11.73
C THR A 27 13.91 -11.75 -12.28
N ILE A 28 14.95 -12.05 -11.50
CA ILE A 28 16.33 -11.92 -11.99
C ILE A 28 16.64 -12.97 -13.07
N THR A 29 16.27 -14.23 -12.84
CA THR A 29 16.69 -15.35 -13.71
C THR A 29 16.04 -15.32 -15.09
N GLU A 30 14.74 -15.03 -15.16
CA GLU A 30 13.98 -15.12 -16.42
C GLU A 30 13.61 -13.74 -17.00
N GLU A 31 13.93 -12.65 -16.29
CA GLU A 31 13.52 -11.28 -16.63
C GLU A 31 11.99 -11.10 -16.86
N LYS A 32 11.17 -11.99 -16.33
CA LYS A 32 9.71 -11.93 -16.43
C LYS A 32 9.12 -11.06 -15.32
N ILE A 33 8.01 -10.41 -15.63
CA ILE A 33 7.21 -9.71 -14.62
C ILE A 33 6.16 -10.68 -14.07
N VAL A 34 6.18 -10.89 -12.76
CA VAL A 34 5.24 -11.73 -12.03
C VAL A 34 4.44 -10.90 -11.03
N LYS A 35 3.23 -11.38 -10.70
CA LYS A 35 2.37 -10.78 -9.68
C LYS A 35 2.37 -11.64 -8.43
N ILE A 36 2.71 -11.05 -7.29
CA ILE A 36 2.66 -11.71 -5.99
C ILE A 36 1.59 -11.02 -5.13
N TYR A 37 0.59 -11.76 -4.68
CA TYR A 37 -0.48 -11.25 -3.84
C TYR A 37 -0.05 -11.32 -2.38
N ALA A 38 -0.22 -10.22 -1.64
CA ALA A 38 0.05 -10.18 -0.21
C ALA A 38 -1.18 -9.65 0.52
N GLU A 39 -1.55 -10.29 1.63
CA GLU A 39 -2.56 -9.75 2.53
C GLU A 39 -2.02 -8.48 3.20
N PHE A 40 -2.88 -7.50 3.42
CA PHE A 40 -2.50 -6.27 4.12
C PHE A 40 -3.68 -5.68 4.86
N CYS A 41 -3.49 -5.40 6.15
CA CYS A 41 -4.47 -4.76 7.02
C CYS A 41 -3.98 -3.33 7.27
N PRO A 42 -4.46 -2.33 6.50
CA PRO A 42 -3.95 -0.97 6.63
C PRO A 42 -4.35 -0.37 7.99
N GLU A 43 -3.49 0.50 8.49
CA GLU A 43 -3.63 1.14 9.80
C GLU A 43 -3.70 2.66 9.63
N PHE A 44 -4.60 3.29 10.38
CA PHE A 44 -4.63 4.74 10.58
C PHE A 44 -4.54 5.03 12.09
N PHE A 45 -4.32 6.28 12.46
CA PHE A 45 -4.13 6.66 13.86
C PHE A 45 -5.28 7.53 14.36
N ALA A 46 -5.68 7.31 15.62
CA ALA A 46 -6.73 8.04 16.29
C ALA A 46 -6.19 8.62 17.60
N VAL A 47 -6.22 9.96 17.72
CA VAL A 47 -5.90 10.69 18.94
C VAL A 47 -7.22 11.12 19.59
N PRO A 48 -7.49 10.78 20.86
CA PRO A 48 -8.68 11.27 21.55
C PRO A 48 -8.72 12.80 21.55
N LYS A 49 -9.88 13.40 21.31
CA LYS A 49 -10.05 14.83 21.48
C LYS A 49 -10.05 15.18 22.97
N GLU A 50 -9.53 16.37 23.30
CA GLU A 50 -9.41 16.85 24.69
C GLU A 50 -10.75 16.78 25.46
N SER A 51 -11.87 17.03 24.79
CA SER A 51 -13.21 17.03 25.38
C SER A 51 -13.72 15.65 25.85
N VAL A 52 -13.09 14.56 25.41
CA VAL A 52 -13.54 13.19 25.65
C VAL A 52 -12.78 12.54 26.82
N GLY A 53 -11.60 13.05 27.14
CA GLY A 53 -10.68 12.42 28.08
C GLY A 53 -9.78 11.35 27.44
N TYR A 54 -8.88 10.78 28.24
CA TYR A 54 -7.78 9.91 27.78
C TYR A 54 -7.91 8.46 28.27
N ASP A 55 -9.13 7.96 28.53
CA ASP A 55 -9.35 6.54 28.81
C ASP A 55 -9.25 5.72 27.54
N LEU A 56 -8.02 5.32 27.21
CA LEU A 56 -7.71 4.58 25.98
C LEU A 56 -8.32 3.17 25.96
N ASP A 57 -8.59 2.57 27.11
CA ASP A 57 -9.17 1.22 27.18
C ASP A 57 -10.66 1.26 26.82
N GLN A 58 -11.38 2.27 27.34
CA GLN A 58 -12.76 2.52 26.95
C GLN A 58 -12.85 2.90 25.46
N LEU A 59 -11.99 3.80 24.98
CA LEU A 59 -11.97 4.22 23.57
C LEU A 59 -11.61 3.07 22.62
N THR A 60 -10.71 2.18 23.03
CA THR A 60 -10.42 0.93 22.33
C THR A 60 -11.67 0.06 22.23
N SER A 61 -12.42 -0.08 23.32
CA SER A 61 -13.65 -0.87 23.35
C SER A 61 -14.72 -0.31 22.40
N ILE A 62 -14.82 1.02 22.26
CA ILE A 62 -15.72 1.68 21.30
C ILE A 62 -15.30 1.38 19.86
N LEU A 63 -14.01 1.55 19.54
CA LEU A 63 -13.50 1.28 18.19
C LEU A 63 -13.71 -0.19 17.79
N MET A 64 -13.44 -1.12 18.70
CA MET A 64 -13.59 -2.57 18.46
C MET A 64 -15.05 -3.01 18.23
N GLN A 65 -16.06 -2.15 18.44
CA GLN A 65 -17.45 -2.44 18.05
C GLN A 65 -17.66 -2.37 16.52
N ASN A 66 -16.78 -1.69 15.78
CA ASN A 66 -16.87 -1.63 14.33
C ASN A 66 -16.39 -2.96 13.71
N PRO A 67 -17.24 -3.67 12.93
CA PRO A 67 -16.90 -5.00 12.40
C PRO A 67 -15.79 -4.98 11.34
N ASN A 68 -15.42 -3.81 10.81
CA ASN A 68 -14.33 -3.65 9.86
C ASN A 68 -12.99 -3.35 10.54
N ILE A 69 -12.96 -3.14 11.86
CA ILE A 69 -11.72 -3.01 12.63
C ILE A 69 -11.25 -4.40 13.03
N LYS A 70 -10.01 -4.71 12.67
CA LYS A 70 -9.34 -5.97 13.00
C LYS A 70 -8.68 -5.93 14.36
N ASN A 71 -8.01 -4.81 14.66
CA ASN A 71 -7.26 -4.64 15.90
C ASN A 71 -7.10 -3.15 16.22
N VAL A 72 -6.99 -2.86 17.50
CA VAL A 72 -6.61 -1.55 18.02
C VAL A 72 -5.45 -1.75 18.99
N ARG A 73 -4.38 -0.98 18.81
CA ARG A 73 -3.21 -1.02 19.69
C ARG A 73 -2.89 0.38 20.19
N THR A 74 -2.42 0.45 21.43
CA THR A 74 -1.85 1.68 21.97
C THR A 74 -0.43 1.87 21.44
N CYS A 75 -0.10 3.09 21.00
CA CYS A 75 1.27 3.46 20.64
C CYS A 75 1.58 4.92 20.94
N GLU A 76 2.83 5.31 20.75
CA GLU A 76 3.33 6.67 20.99
C GLU A 76 3.96 7.22 19.71
N LYS A 77 3.52 8.41 19.28
CA LYS A 77 4.01 9.09 18.07
C LYS A 77 4.12 10.60 18.31
N TYR A 78 4.99 11.26 17.57
CA TYR A 78 4.92 12.71 17.39
C TYR A 78 3.77 13.00 16.43
N VAL A 79 2.80 13.79 16.89
CA VAL A 79 1.58 14.06 16.12
C VAL A 79 1.75 15.31 15.28
N LYS A 80 2.51 16.29 15.80
CA LYS A 80 2.98 17.48 15.10
C LYS A 80 4.49 17.44 14.99
N LEU A 81 5.02 18.12 13.97
CA LEU A 81 6.47 18.26 13.76
C LEU A 81 7.17 19.00 14.90
N GLU A 82 6.43 19.86 15.60
CA GLU A 82 6.90 20.72 16.69
C GLU A 82 6.88 20.00 18.05
N ASP A 83 6.24 18.83 18.14
CA ASP A 83 6.06 18.13 19.41
C ASP A 83 7.43 17.71 19.98
N HIS A 84 7.71 18.13 21.22
CA HIS A 84 8.93 17.73 21.93
C HIS A 84 8.83 16.35 22.58
N GLU A 85 7.60 15.85 22.76
CA GLU A 85 7.31 14.55 23.36
C GLU A 85 6.28 13.79 22.52
N LYS A 86 6.27 12.46 22.65
CA LYS A 86 5.32 11.63 21.92
C LYS A 86 3.96 11.65 22.62
N THR A 87 2.90 11.72 21.82
CA THR A 87 1.53 11.55 22.28
C THR A 87 1.15 10.06 22.27
N LYS A 88 0.56 9.59 23.37
CA LYS A 88 -0.05 8.26 23.46
C LYS A 88 -1.37 8.27 22.70
N LEU A 89 -1.53 7.35 21.75
CA LEU A 89 -2.65 7.31 20.80
C LEU A 89 -3.01 5.87 20.43
N LEU A 90 -4.06 5.71 19.62
CA LEU A 90 -4.53 4.42 19.13
C LEU A 90 -4.15 4.21 17.66
N GLY A 91 -3.42 3.15 17.36
CA GLY A 91 -3.28 2.59 16.01
C GLY A 91 -4.45 1.66 15.72
N VAL A 92 -5.18 1.93 14.64
CA VAL A 92 -6.42 1.26 14.28
C VAL A 92 -6.24 0.53 12.95
N SER A 93 -6.11 -0.79 13.03
CA SER A 93 -5.94 -1.65 11.86
C SER A 93 -7.29 -2.14 11.38
N VAL A 94 -7.59 -1.95 10.09
CA VAL A 94 -8.81 -2.47 9.48
C VAL A 94 -8.58 -3.86 8.89
N GLU A 95 -9.67 -4.61 8.69
CA GLU A 95 -9.62 -5.98 8.16
C GLU A 95 -8.93 -6.08 6.79
N LYS A 96 -9.22 -5.14 5.88
CA LYS A 96 -8.72 -5.16 4.50
C LYS A 96 -8.78 -3.79 3.83
N PRO A 97 -8.05 -3.56 2.72
CA PRO A 97 -8.02 -2.26 2.06
C PRO A 97 -9.38 -1.78 1.54
N SER A 98 -10.24 -2.69 1.08
CA SER A 98 -11.55 -2.32 0.51
C SER A 98 -12.49 -1.62 1.48
N VAL A 99 -12.32 -1.82 2.80
CA VAL A 99 -13.17 -1.20 3.83
C VAL A 99 -12.54 0.05 4.46
N PHE A 100 -11.25 0.31 4.21
CA PHE A 100 -10.47 1.34 4.90
C PHE A 100 -11.14 2.73 4.92
N LYS A 101 -11.51 3.25 3.75
CA LYS A 101 -12.15 4.57 3.65
C LYS A 101 -13.56 4.61 4.26
N ALA A 102 -14.30 3.51 4.21
CA ALA A 102 -15.63 3.43 4.81
C ALA A 102 -15.53 3.42 6.34
N THR A 103 -14.61 2.61 6.89
CA THR A 103 -14.33 2.54 8.34
C THR A 103 -13.91 3.90 8.90
N ILE A 104 -13.00 4.60 8.22
CA ILE A 104 -12.59 5.95 8.62
C ILE A 104 -13.80 6.89 8.71
N LYS A 105 -14.65 6.91 7.68
CA LYS A 105 -15.85 7.76 7.67
C LYS A 105 -16.85 7.41 8.78
N GLU A 106 -16.95 6.15 9.19
CA GLU A 106 -17.81 5.74 10.29
C GLU A 106 -17.27 6.20 11.64
N ILE A 107 -15.96 6.10 11.84
CA ILE A 107 -15.31 6.51 13.09
C ILE A 107 -15.28 8.03 13.22
N ASP A 108 -15.03 8.73 12.12
CA ASP A 108 -15.04 10.20 12.08
C ASP A 108 -16.39 10.79 12.53
N LYS A 109 -17.50 10.11 12.23
CA LYS A 109 -18.85 10.50 12.70
C LYS A 109 -19.03 10.45 14.21
N LEU A 110 -18.22 9.66 14.93
CA LEU A 110 -18.26 9.65 16.39
C LEU A 110 -17.79 10.98 16.96
N ASP A 111 -16.99 11.73 16.20
CA ASP A 111 -16.47 13.06 16.55
C ASP A 111 -15.64 13.11 17.85
N ILE A 112 -15.20 11.96 18.35
CA ILE A 112 -14.40 11.82 19.58
C ILE A 112 -12.89 11.70 19.34
N PHE A 113 -12.47 11.55 18.07
CA PHE A 113 -11.07 11.39 17.68
C PHE A 113 -10.66 12.45 16.65
N THR A 114 -9.37 12.79 16.67
CA THR A 114 -8.67 13.37 15.52
C THR A 114 -7.93 12.24 14.81
N LEU A 115 -8.23 12.04 13.52
CA LEU A 115 -7.70 10.92 12.73
C LEU A 115 -6.51 11.35 11.87
N TYR A 116 -5.48 10.50 11.79
CA TYR A 116 -4.26 10.72 11.00
C TYR A 116 -3.98 9.56 10.07
N ASN A 117 -3.22 9.82 9.00
CA ASN A 117 -2.91 8.86 7.92
C ASN A 117 -4.17 8.27 7.26
N THR A 118 -5.25 9.03 7.21
CA THR A 118 -6.52 8.61 6.63
C THR A 118 -6.55 8.72 5.11
N ASP A 119 -5.70 9.58 4.56
CA ASP A 119 -5.61 9.97 3.15
C ASP A 119 -4.46 9.29 2.39
N LEU A 120 -3.47 8.77 3.10
CA LEU A 120 -2.33 8.07 2.51
C LEU A 120 -2.78 6.86 1.65
N PRO A 121 -2.30 6.70 0.40
CA PRO A 121 -2.61 5.54 -0.42
C PRO A 121 -2.14 4.23 0.21
N ILE A 122 -2.93 3.16 0.08
CA ILE A 122 -2.64 1.85 0.69
C ILE A 122 -1.31 1.27 0.20
N SER A 123 -0.95 1.45 -1.07
CA SER A 123 0.36 1.04 -1.59
C SER A 123 1.52 1.77 -0.90
N GLN A 124 1.39 3.07 -0.67
CA GLN A 124 2.39 3.87 0.06
C GLN A 124 2.49 3.47 1.53
N MET A 125 1.35 3.21 2.20
CA MET A 125 1.36 2.63 3.55
C MET A 125 2.16 1.33 3.61
N TYR A 126 1.97 0.46 2.61
CA TYR A 126 2.67 -0.81 2.55
C TYR A 126 4.18 -0.60 2.46
N TYR A 127 4.64 0.33 1.61
CA TYR A 127 6.06 0.69 1.53
C TYR A 127 6.61 1.15 2.89
N TYR A 128 5.95 2.09 3.55
CA TYR A 128 6.43 2.65 4.83
C TYR A 128 6.45 1.65 5.98
N VAL A 129 5.43 0.80 6.08
CA VAL A 129 5.35 -0.20 7.17
C VAL A 129 6.42 -1.29 7.03
N ASN A 130 6.82 -1.59 5.80
CA ASN A 130 7.75 -2.66 5.49
C ASN A 130 9.15 -2.18 5.14
N ASP A 131 9.41 -0.88 5.27
CA ASP A 131 10.66 -0.22 4.87
C ASP A 131 11.11 -0.59 3.44
N LEU A 132 10.13 -0.73 2.55
CA LEU A 132 10.35 -1.06 1.15
C LEU A 132 10.39 0.21 0.32
N PHE A 133 11.08 0.14 -0.80
CA PHE A 133 11.11 1.20 -1.80
C PHE A 133 11.01 0.62 -3.22
N PRO A 134 10.51 1.40 -4.21
CA PRO A 134 10.46 0.96 -5.59
C PRO A 134 11.85 0.59 -6.13
N MET A 135 11.89 -0.36 -7.06
CA MET A 135 13.09 -0.87 -7.70
C MET A 135 14.10 -1.59 -6.79
N SER A 136 13.76 -1.80 -5.52
CA SER A 136 14.59 -2.57 -4.59
C SER A 136 14.67 -4.05 -5.00
N ARG A 137 15.86 -4.63 -4.83
CA ARG A 137 16.11 -6.07 -4.96
C ARG A 137 15.68 -6.78 -3.68
N CYS A 138 14.91 -7.85 -3.85
CA CYS A 138 14.44 -8.68 -2.77
C CYS A 138 14.52 -10.17 -3.13
N GLN A 139 14.68 -10.99 -2.10
CA GLN A 139 14.44 -12.43 -2.14
C GLN A 139 13.00 -12.69 -1.74
N PHE A 140 12.23 -13.37 -2.58
CA PHE A 140 10.82 -13.66 -2.34
C PHE A 140 10.62 -15.14 -2.03
N LYS A 141 9.87 -15.42 -0.96
CA LYS A 141 9.29 -16.73 -0.70
C LYS A 141 7.80 -16.67 -0.97
N VAL A 142 7.33 -17.48 -1.92
CA VAL A 142 5.93 -17.49 -2.33
C VAL A 142 5.31 -18.87 -2.20
N LYS A 143 3.99 -18.87 -2.01
CA LYS A 143 3.14 -20.06 -2.09
C LYS A 143 2.30 -19.99 -3.36
N ILE A 144 2.52 -20.93 -4.26
CA ILE A 144 1.80 -21.04 -5.53
C ILE A 144 0.57 -21.91 -5.32
N LYS A 145 -0.59 -21.37 -5.71
CA LYS A 145 -1.87 -22.09 -5.70
C LYS A 145 -2.53 -21.97 -7.06
N MET A 146 -3.22 -23.03 -7.48
CA MET A 146 -4.13 -22.99 -8.61
C MET A 146 -5.46 -22.39 -8.15
N GLU A 147 -5.87 -21.28 -8.75
CA GLU A 147 -7.16 -20.64 -8.54
C GLU A 147 -7.81 -20.36 -9.88
N LYS A 148 -8.99 -20.96 -10.14
CA LYS A 148 -9.75 -20.76 -11.39
C LYS A 148 -8.86 -20.93 -12.63
N GLU A 149 -8.12 -22.04 -12.68
CA GLU A 149 -7.22 -22.42 -13.79
C GLU A 149 -6.02 -21.49 -14.01
N LYS A 150 -5.76 -20.54 -13.11
CA LYS A 150 -4.57 -19.70 -13.12
C LYS A 150 -3.70 -19.96 -11.90
N GLN A 151 -2.40 -20.00 -12.11
CA GLN A 151 -1.45 -19.99 -10.99
C GLN A 151 -1.44 -18.60 -10.37
N LYS A 152 -1.60 -18.54 -9.04
CA LYS A 152 -1.39 -17.33 -8.25
C LYS A 152 -0.29 -17.56 -7.23
N MET A 153 0.62 -16.60 -7.17
CA MET A 153 1.67 -16.53 -6.17
C MET A 153 1.18 -15.70 -5.00
N HIS A 154 1.18 -16.27 -3.81
CA HIS A 154 0.88 -15.56 -2.57
C HIS A 154 2.17 -15.38 -1.78
N LEU A 155 2.44 -14.16 -1.34
CA LEU A 155 3.63 -13.82 -0.57
C LEU A 155 3.59 -14.56 0.77
N VAL A 156 4.69 -15.21 1.12
CA VAL A 156 4.90 -15.79 2.44
C VAL A 156 5.82 -14.89 3.25
N SER A 157 6.93 -14.48 2.63
CA SER A 157 7.89 -13.53 3.17
C SER A 157 8.75 -12.96 2.05
N PHE A 158 9.44 -11.87 2.33
CA PHE A 158 10.53 -11.37 1.49
C PHE A 158 11.68 -10.92 2.39
N ILE A 159 12.86 -10.82 1.80
CA ILE A 159 14.04 -10.21 2.40
C ILE A 159 14.48 -9.10 1.43
N LEU A 160 14.61 -7.88 1.93
CA LEU A 160 15.13 -6.74 1.18
C LEU A 160 16.67 -6.81 1.20
N ASP A 161 17.28 -6.86 0.01
CA ASP A 161 18.73 -6.94 -0.14
C ASP A 161 19.37 -5.55 -0.31
N ASP A 162 18.60 -4.58 -0.83
CA ASP A 162 19.05 -3.22 -1.06
C ASP A 162 18.80 -2.30 0.15
N ASP A 163 19.43 -1.12 0.10
CA ASP A 163 19.37 -0.10 1.15
C ASP A 163 19.15 1.25 0.47
N ASN A 164 18.11 1.97 0.89
CA ASN A 164 17.71 3.25 0.28
C ASN A 164 18.68 4.40 0.59
N GLU A 165 19.60 4.23 1.55
CA GLU A 165 20.65 5.20 1.87
C GLU A 165 21.89 5.03 0.98
N LYS A 166 21.97 3.93 0.21
CA LYS A 166 23.09 3.68 -0.71
C LYS A 166 22.88 4.42 -2.03
N LEU A 167 23.87 5.22 -2.40
CA LEU A 167 23.94 5.94 -3.68
C LEU A 167 24.01 5.02 -4.91
N PHE A 168 24.58 3.82 -4.74
CA PHE A 168 24.81 2.88 -5.83
C PHE A 168 24.19 1.53 -5.49
N TYR A 169 23.17 1.16 -6.26
CA TYR A 169 22.52 -0.15 -6.22
C TYR A 169 22.16 -0.58 -7.66
N GLU A 170 22.00 -1.89 -7.85
CA GLU A 170 21.67 -2.44 -9.17
C GLU A 170 20.20 -2.20 -9.51
N LEU A 171 19.95 -1.42 -10.56
CA LEU A 171 18.60 -1.20 -11.07
C LEU A 171 18.15 -2.38 -11.95
N PRO A 172 16.84 -2.70 -11.96
CA PRO A 172 16.33 -3.71 -12.88
C PRO A 172 16.59 -3.28 -14.34
N PRO A 173 16.96 -4.21 -15.24
CA PRO A 173 16.98 -3.90 -16.66
C PRO A 173 15.56 -3.52 -17.10
N LEU A 174 15.35 -2.33 -17.66
CA LEU A 174 14.04 -1.87 -18.11
C LEU A 174 13.97 -1.83 -19.63
N LYS A 175 12.79 -2.17 -20.16
CA LYS A 175 12.46 -1.93 -21.57
C LYS A 175 11.61 -0.67 -21.62
N ALA A 176 12.07 0.34 -22.35
CA ALA A 176 11.34 1.58 -22.57
C ALA A 176 10.68 1.56 -23.95
N ILE A 177 9.49 2.15 -24.03
CA ILE A 177 8.74 2.38 -25.26
C ILE A 177 8.41 3.87 -25.29
N TRP A 178 8.69 4.53 -26.42
CA TRP A 178 8.38 5.94 -26.61
C TRP A 178 7.08 6.03 -27.40
N LEU A 179 6.00 6.49 -26.78
CA LEU A 179 4.71 6.62 -27.45
C LEU A 179 4.46 8.10 -27.77
N GLU A 180 4.35 8.43 -29.05
CA GLU A 180 3.91 9.75 -29.50
C GLU A 180 2.44 9.70 -29.89
N VAL A 181 1.62 10.59 -29.33
CA VAL A 181 0.19 10.70 -29.64
C VAL A 181 -0.12 12.11 -30.08
N LYS A 182 -0.65 12.26 -31.29
CA LYS A 182 -1.12 13.55 -31.80
C LYS A 182 -2.63 13.55 -31.89
N VAL A 183 -3.25 14.60 -31.37
CA VAL A 183 -4.71 14.82 -31.46
C VAL A 183 -5.01 15.64 -32.72
N GLN A 184 -6.09 15.30 -33.42
CA GLN A 184 -6.65 16.11 -34.49
C GLN A 184 -7.45 17.28 -33.88
N GLN A 185 -6.74 18.32 -33.46
CA GLN A 185 -7.34 19.53 -32.90
C GLN A 185 -8.27 20.20 -33.93
N ARG A 186 -9.57 20.29 -33.62
CA ARG A 186 -10.58 20.89 -34.51
C ARG A 186 -10.92 22.35 -34.19
N GLY A 187 -10.48 22.87 -33.04
CA GLY A 187 -10.77 24.23 -32.56
C GLY A 187 -9.53 24.96 -32.04
N MET A 188 -9.71 26.06 -31.30
CA MET A 188 -8.60 26.83 -30.71
C MET A 188 -7.78 26.05 -29.67
N ARG A 189 -8.36 25.01 -29.07
CA ARG A 189 -7.72 24.12 -28.10
C ARG A 189 -8.19 22.69 -28.34
N SER A 190 -7.37 21.71 -27.94
CA SER A 190 -7.73 20.30 -27.98
C SER A 190 -8.74 19.95 -26.88
N TYR A 191 -9.73 19.15 -27.20
CA TYR A 191 -10.71 18.61 -26.25
C TYR A 191 -10.53 17.10 -26.08
N TYR A 192 -10.99 16.56 -24.94
CA TYR A 192 -10.87 15.13 -24.62
C TYR A 192 -11.49 14.21 -25.69
N ASN A 193 -12.54 14.67 -26.36
CA ASN A 193 -13.24 13.92 -27.40
C ASN A 193 -12.71 14.18 -28.82
N ASP A 194 -11.66 15.00 -28.97
CA ASP A 194 -11.04 15.20 -30.29
C ASP A 194 -10.39 13.89 -30.74
N PRO A 195 -10.59 13.46 -32.00
CA PRO A 195 -10.03 12.21 -32.48
C PRO A 195 -8.51 12.28 -32.56
N LEU A 196 -7.84 11.12 -32.47
CA LEU A 196 -6.41 11.04 -32.67
C LEU A 196 -6.06 11.22 -34.15
N ALA A 197 -5.03 12.02 -34.42
CA ALA A 197 -4.41 12.12 -35.74
C ALA A 197 -3.47 10.93 -35.96
N TYR A 198 -2.62 10.60 -34.98
CA TYR A 198 -1.80 9.39 -34.96
C TYR A 198 -1.41 8.99 -33.54
N ALA A 199 -1.01 7.73 -33.40
CA ALA A 199 -0.29 7.20 -32.26
C ALA A 199 0.82 6.28 -32.79
N GLU A 200 2.08 6.57 -32.49
CA GLU A 200 3.24 5.81 -32.96
C GLU A 200 4.20 5.46 -31.82
N ILE A 201 4.92 4.35 -31.99
CA ILE A 201 5.82 3.71 -31.03
C ILE A 201 7.25 3.72 -31.59
#